data_AF-A0A6P2B9S3-F1
#
_entry.id   AF-A0A6P2B9S3-F1
#
_cell.length_a   1.000
_cell.length_b   1.000
_cell.length_c   1.000
_cell.angle_alpha   90.00
_cell.angle_beta   90.00
_cell.angle_gamma   90.00
#
_symmetry.space_group_name_H-M   'P 1'
#
loop_
_entity.id
_entity.type
_entity.pdbx_description
1 polymer ?
#
loop_
_entity_poly.entity_id
_entity_poly.type
_entity_poly.pdbx_seq_one_letter_code
_entity_poly.pdbx_strand_id
1 'polypeptide(L)'
;MRQPLSGQHHGRPAHPEVERPDRHPGDELRQRYDSLREVYLLRSSIPICAWCKSIRDDAGIWKRLETYLEEQADIMPTHGVCPSCMTQREADDAHAPASST
;
A
#
# COMPACT_ATOMS: atom_id res chain seq x y z
N MET A 1 15.47 68.61 49.37
CA MET A 1 15.65 69.13 48.00
C MET A 1 16.62 68.22 47.24
N ARG A 2 16.57 68.21 45.90
CA ARG A 2 17.32 67.32 44.98
C ARG A 2 16.79 65.88 44.86
N GLN A 3 15.80 65.68 43.99
CA GLN A 3 15.93 64.65 42.94
C GLN A 3 17.02 65.17 41.96
N PRO A 4 17.83 64.32 41.31
CA PRO A 4 17.38 63.53 40.14
C PRO A 4 18.00 62.10 40.18
N LEU A 5 18.06 61.26 39.12
CA LEU A 5 17.74 61.41 37.69
C LEU A 5 17.09 60.14 37.13
N SER A 6 16.41 60.28 35.99
CA SER A 6 15.77 59.22 35.22
C SER A 6 16.75 58.29 34.50
N GLY A 7 16.54 56.97 34.63
CA GLY A 7 17.18 55.94 33.81
C GLY A 7 16.13 55.09 33.07
N GLN A 8 15.54 55.62 32.00
CA GLN A 8 14.58 54.87 31.19
C GLN A 8 15.31 53.90 30.25
N HIS A 9 15.61 52.70 30.73
CA HIS A 9 15.99 51.59 29.85
C HIS A 9 14.77 51.09 29.09
N HIS A 10 14.53 51.64 27.90
CA HIS A 10 13.64 51.00 26.94
C HIS A 10 14.27 49.68 26.49
N GLY A 11 13.86 48.59 27.13
CA GLY A 11 14.25 47.24 26.76
C GLY A 11 13.89 47.00 25.30
N ARG A 12 14.89 46.62 24.48
CA ARG A 12 14.67 46.21 23.09
C ARG A 12 13.67 45.05 23.12
N PRO A 13 12.54 45.10 22.38
CA PRO A 13 11.59 44.01 22.37
C PRO A 13 12.32 42.72 21.95
N ALA A 14 12.03 41.62 22.63
CA ALA A 14 12.51 40.32 22.22
C ALA A 14 11.96 40.04 20.83
N HIS A 15 12.84 39.91 19.83
CA HIS A 15 12.44 39.32 18.58
C HIS A 15 12.06 37.86 18.87
N PRO A 16 10.92 37.36 18.39
CA PRO A 16 10.64 35.94 18.50
C PRO A 16 11.74 35.18 17.74
N GLU A 17 12.34 34.19 18.38
CA GLU A 17 13.18 33.22 17.69
C GLU A 17 12.31 32.47 16.69
N VAL A 18 12.45 32.84 15.41
CA VAL A 18 11.81 32.14 14.31
C VAL A 18 12.55 30.82 14.15
N GLU A 19 12.06 29.79 14.84
CA GLU A 19 12.49 28.41 14.63
C GLU A 19 12.42 28.11 13.13
N ARG A 20 13.59 27.89 12.52
CA ARG A 20 13.67 27.43 11.15
C ARG A 20 13.28 25.95 11.20
N PRO A 21 12.16 25.52 10.60
CA PRO A 21 11.80 24.12 10.61
C PRO A 21 12.89 23.34 9.87
N ASP A 22 13.51 22.37 10.54
CA ASP A 22 14.54 21.47 10.01
C ASP A 22 13.93 20.47 9.01
N ARG A 23 13.45 20.99 7.87
CA ARG A 23 12.98 20.19 6.74
C ARG A 23 14.16 19.44 6.16
N HIS A 24 14.32 18.18 6.55
CA HIS A 24 15.40 17.37 6.03
C HIS A 24 15.11 17.01 4.56
N PRO A 25 16.08 17.13 3.63
CA PRO A 25 15.85 16.82 2.21
C PRO A 25 15.33 15.39 1.93
N GLY A 26 15.50 14.46 2.88
CA GLY A 26 14.95 13.11 2.79
C GLY A 26 13.43 13.03 2.98
N ASP A 27 12.81 14.01 3.65
CA ASP A 27 11.37 14.00 3.96
C ASP A 27 10.54 14.32 2.71
N GLU A 28 10.99 15.27 1.89
CA GLU A 28 10.35 15.59 0.60
C GLU A 28 10.43 14.41 -0.38
N LEU A 29 11.53 13.64 -0.35
CA LEU A 29 11.70 12.43 -1.15
C LEU A 29 10.77 11.31 -0.68
N ARG A 30 10.65 11.09 0.64
CA ARG A 30 9.70 10.14 1.23
C ARG A 30 8.26 10.49 0.89
N GLN A 31 7.84 11.74 1.13
CA GLN A 31 6.49 12.20 0.82
C GLN A 31 6.12 11.99 -0.66
N ARG A 32 7.05 12.27 -1.59
CA ARG A 32 6.85 11.97 -3.01
C ARG A 32 6.70 10.47 -3.29
N TYR A 33 7.52 9.64 -2.65
CA TYR A 33 7.48 8.19 -2.81
C TYR A 33 6.17 7.59 -2.28
N ASP A 34 5.68 8.08 -1.14
CA ASP A 34 4.42 7.65 -0.53
C ASP A 34 3.22 8.03 -1.39
N SER A 35 3.16 9.26 -1.93
CA SER A 35 2.11 9.66 -2.88
C SER A 35 2.14 8.85 -4.18
N LEU A 36 3.33 8.52 -4.71
CA LEU A 36 3.46 7.63 -5.87
C LEU A 36 2.98 6.22 -5.55
N ARG A 37 3.31 5.69 -4.37
CA ARG A 37 2.87 4.36 -3.90
C ARG A 37 1.36 4.30 -3.71
N GLU A 38 0.74 5.34 -3.17
CA GLU A 38 -0.72 5.43 -3.02
C GLU A 38 -1.42 5.43 -4.38
N VAL A 39 -0.96 6.24 -5.34
CA VAL A 39 -1.48 6.23 -6.72
C VAL A 39 -1.28 4.88 -7.42
N TYR A 40 -0.16 4.18 -7.16
CA TYR A 40 0.08 2.85 -7.72
C TYR A 40 -0.89 1.80 -7.14
N LEU A 41 -1.15 1.85 -5.83
CA LEU A 41 -2.09 0.94 -5.15
C LEU A 41 -3.56 1.19 -5.56
N LEU A 42 -3.95 2.46 -5.74
CA LEU A 42 -5.27 2.83 -6.26
C LEU A 42 -5.47 2.45 -7.73
N ARG A 43 -4.39 2.21 -8.48
CA ARG A 43 -4.41 1.68 -9.86
C ARG A 43 -4.26 0.17 -9.95
N SER A 44 -3.92 -0.53 -8.86
CA SER A 44 -3.62 -1.98 -8.88
C SER A 44 -4.78 -2.89 -8.46
N SER A 45 -6.01 -2.36 -8.32
CA SER A 45 -7.17 -3.18 -7.95
C SER A 45 -7.77 -3.89 -9.16
N ILE A 46 -7.36 -5.14 -9.38
CA ILE A 46 -7.93 -5.98 -10.44
C ILE A 46 -9.30 -6.53 -10.00
N PRO A 47 -10.39 -6.26 -10.73
CA PRO A 47 -11.72 -6.78 -10.40
C PRO A 47 -11.81 -8.29 -10.63
N ILE A 48 -11.96 -9.04 -9.54
CA ILE A 48 -12.01 -10.52 -9.53
C ILE A 48 -13.38 -11.02 -9.09
N CYS A 49 -13.89 -12.06 -9.76
CA CYS A 49 -15.15 -12.69 -9.41
C CYS A 49 -15.03 -13.43 -8.07
N ALA A 50 -15.86 -13.07 -7.09
CA ALA A 50 -15.83 -13.68 -5.76
C ALA A 50 -16.05 -15.20 -5.79
N TRP A 51 -16.85 -15.70 -6.75
CA TRP A 51 -17.19 -17.12 -6.91
C TRP A 51 -16.12 -17.91 -7.69
N CYS A 52 -15.95 -17.62 -9.00
CA CYS A 52 -15.10 -18.41 -9.89
C CYS A 52 -13.67 -17.90 -10.07
N LYS A 53 -13.29 -16.79 -9.41
CA LYS A 53 -11.95 -16.16 -9.48
C LYS A 53 -11.51 -15.68 -10.89
N SER A 54 -12.40 -15.67 -11.87
CA SER A 54 -12.18 -14.98 -13.15
C SER A 54 -11.90 -13.49 -12.93
N ILE A 55 -11.05 -12.90 -13.75
CA ILE A 55 -10.73 -11.46 -13.76
C ILE A 55 -11.58 -10.76 -14.81
N ARG A 56 -12.02 -9.53 -14.55
CA ARG A 56 -12.65 -8.66 -15.55
C ARG A 56 -11.60 -7.71 -16.14
N ASP A 57 -11.50 -7.64 -17.46
CA ASP A 57 -10.62 -6.67 -18.13
C ASP A 57 -11.29 -5.29 -18.32
N ASP A 58 -10.54 -4.34 -18.89
CA ASP A 58 -11.00 -2.96 -19.13
C ASP A 58 -12.13 -2.87 -20.19
N ALA A 59 -12.24 -3.87 -21.08
CA ALA A 59 -13.37 -4.02 -21.99
C ALA A 59 -14.62 -4.60 -21.27
N GLY A 60 -14.47 -4.98 -20.00
CA GLY A 60 -15.53 -5.54 -19.17
C GLY A 60 -15.74 -7.04 -19.35
N ILE A 61 -14.87 -7.74 -20.09
CA ILE A 61 -14.94 -9.16 -20.40
C ILE A 61 -14.34 -9.96 -19.24
N TRP A 62 -15.01 -11.06 -18.84
CA TRP A 62 -14.50 -11.98 -17.84
C TRP A 62 -13.57 -13.01 -18.47
N LYS A 63 -12.32 -13.04 -18.01
CA LYS A 63 -11.25 -13.94 -18.45
C LYS A 63 -10.78 -14.81 -17.29
N ARG A 64 -10.17 -15.94 -17.62
CA ARG A 64 -9.41 -16.74 -16.64
C ARG A 64 -8.18 -15.97 -16.16
N LEU A 65 -7.70 -16.29 -14.96
CA LEU A 65 -6.49 -15.70 -14.40
C LEU A 65 -5.29 -15.88 -15.35
N GLU A 66 -5.15 -17.08 -15.89
CA GLU A 66 -4.06 -17.46 -16.78
C GLU A 66 -4.06 -16.59 -18.05
N THR A 67 -5.17 -16.59 -18.77
CA THR A 67 -5.36 -15.80 -19.99
C THR A 67 -5.16 -14.30 -19.75
N TYR A 68 -5.63 -13.77 -18.61
CA TYR A 68 -5.44 -12.35 -18.28
C TYR A 68 -3.96 -12.00 -18.03
N LEU A 69 -3.20 -12.87 -17.35
CA LEU A 69 -1.78 -12.64 -17.08
C LEU A 69 -0.92 -12.77 -18.35
N GLU A 70 -1.26 -13.71 -19.23
CA GLU A 70 -0.62 -13.86 -20.54
C GLU A 70 -0.85 -12.61 -21.41
N GLU A 71 -2.10 -12.15 -21.53
CA GLU A 71 -2.47 -11.01 -22.38
C GLU A 71 -2.00 -9.64 -21.85
N GLN A 72 -2.04 -9.42 -20.53
CA GLN A 72 -1.84 -8.07 -19.93
C GLN A 72 -0.47 -7.87 -19.30
N ALA A 73 0.27 -8.95 -19.01
CA ALA A 73 1.54 -8.88 -18.29
C ALA A 73 2.69 -9.66 -18.95
N ASP A 74 2.45 -10.38 -20.05
CA ASP A 74 3.42 -11.28 -20.71
C ASP A 74 3.97 -12.35 -19.72
N ILE A 75 3.12 -12.79 -18.79
CA ILE A 75 3.45 -13.80 -17.78
C ILE A 75 2.83 -15.13 -18.19
N MET A 76 3.66 -16.12 -18.53
CA MET A 76 3.22 -17.51 -18.70
C MET A 76 3.06 -18.21 -17.34
N PRO A 77 1.83 -18.56 -16.91
CA PRO A 77 1.60 -19.25 -15.65
C PRO A 77 2.06 -20.72 -15.73
N THR A 78 2.61 -21.22 -14.62
CA THR A 78 2.96 -22.65 -14.48
C THR A 78 2.07 -23.32 -13.43
N HIS A 79 1.90 -24.64 -13.56
CA HIS A 79 1.05 -25.41 -12.65
C HIS A 79 1.88 -26.00 -11.50
N GLY A 80 1.44 -25.76 -10.27
CA GLY A 80 2.02 -26.32 -9.05
C GLY A 80 0.98 -26.41 -7.94
N VAL A 81 1.26 -27.22 -6.91
CA VAL A 81 0.38 -27.39 -5.75
C VAL A 81 1.12 -26.94 -4.50
N CYS A 82 0.56 -25.99 -3.75
CA CYS A 82 1.17 -25.53 -2.50
C CYS A 82 0.93 -26.53 -1.35
N PRO A 83 1.76 -26.53 -0.29
CA PRO A 83 1.62 -27.48 0.82
C PRO A 83 0.23 -27.50 1.46
N SER A 84 -0.43 -26.35 1.63
CA SER A 84 -1.79 -26.29 2.19
C SER A 84 -2.84 -26.97 1.32
N CYS A 85 -2.69 -26.93 -0.02
CA CYS A 85 -3.60 -27.63 -0.92
C CYS A 85 -3.34 -29.15 -0.94
N MET A 86 -2.11 -29.61 -0.69
CA MET A 86 -1.84 -31.04 -0.51
C MET A 86 -2.52 -31.53 0.78
N THR A 87 -2.28 -30.86 1.90
CA THR A 87 -2.89 -31.22 3.19
C THR A 87 -4.43 -31.14 3.19
N GLN A 88 -5.03 -30.18 2.46
CA GLN A 88 -6.49 -30.15 2.29
C GLN A 88 -7.00 -31.37 1.52
N ARG A 89 -6.37 -31.74 0.41
CA ARG A 89 -6.79 -32.92 -0.37
C ARG A 89 -6.62 -34.22 0.42
N GLU A 90 -5.55 -34.38 1.19
CA GLU A 90 -5.36 -35.51 2.10
C GLU A 90 -6.48 -35.59 3.15
N ALA A 91 -6.95 -34.44 3.66
CA ALA A 91 -8.07 -34.38 4.61
C ALA A 91 -9.44 -34.64 3.95
N ASP A 92 -9.64 -34.17 2.71
CA ASP A 92 -10.85 -34.42 1.91
C ASP A 92 -10.97 -35.91 1.55
N ASP A 93 -9.88 -36.54 1.09
CA ASP A 93 -9.81 -37.97 0.77
C ASP A 93 -10.00 -38.85 2.01
N ALA A 94 -9.58 -38.38 3.20
CA ALA A 94 -9.87 -39.05 4.47
C ALA A 94 -11.34 -38.91 4.93
N HIS A 95 -12.11 -38.00 4.33
CA HIS A 95 -13.55 -37.81 4.58
C HIS A 95 -14.44 -38.40 3.48
N ALA A 96 -13.86 -38.82 2.35
CA ALA A 96 -14.57 -39.62 1.36
C ALA A 96 -14.90 -41.00 1.97
N PRO A 97 -16.19 -41.43 2.01
CA PRO A 97 -16.48 -42.81 2.36
C PRO A 97 -15.84 -43.70 1.30
N ALA A 98 -14.99 -44.64 1.74
CA ALA A 98 -14.30 -45.57 0.84
C ALA A 98 -15.32 -46.21 -0.11
N SER A 99 -15.21 -45.89 -1.40
CA SER A 99 -16.19 -46.27 -2.41
C SER A 99 -16.43 -47.78 -2.39
N SER A 100 -17.63 -48.16 -1.97
CA SER A 100 -18.01 -49.56 -1.78
C SER A 100 -17.76 -50.36 -3.05
N THR A 101 -17.00 -51.45 -2.91
CA THR A 101 -16.98 -52.57 -3.86
C THR A 101 -18.18 -53.47 -3.60
#